data_AF-A0A819P1J6-F1
#
_entry.id   AF-A0A819P1J6-F1
#
_cell.length_a   1.000
_cell.length_b   1.000
_cell.length_c   1.000
_cell.angle_alpha   90.00
_cell.angle_beta   90.00
_cell.angle_gamma   90.00
#
_symmetry.space_group_name_H-M   'P 1'
#
loop_
_entity.id
_entity.type
_entity.pdbx_description
1 polymer ?
#
loop_
_entity_poly.entity_id
_entity_poly.type
_entity_poly.pdbx_seq_one_letter_code
_entity_poly.pdbx_strand_id
1 'polypeptide(L)'
;PSNGDGENLWYSYNFGLAHIISFSTEVYFWWEYGFAQITNQYRWLEQDLKWATASENRTKYPWIITMGHQPMYCSNANQDDCTLYDSRPRSGLPYIHTYGLEKMFYDYGVDLELWAHEHSYE
;
A
#
# COMPACT_ATOMS: atom_id res chain seq x y z
N PRO A 1 -1.19 16.33 1.99
CA PRO A 1 -1.25 16.25 3.47
C PRO A 1 0.17 16.32 4.04
N SER A 2 0.40 16.83 5.26
CA SER A 2 1.77 16.95 5.81
C SER A 2 2.30 15.68 6.46
N ASN A 3 1.53 14.59 6.44
CA ASN A 3 1.86 13.25 6.93
C ASN A 3 2.22 12.37 5.72
N GLY A 4 3.51 12.09 5.54
CA GLY A 4 4.02 11.39 4.36
C GLY A 4 5.53 11.58 4.21
N ASP A 5 6.01 11.46 2.98
CA ASP A 5 7.41 11.75 2.60
C ASP A 5 7.73 13.25 2.47
N GLY A 6 6.72 14.11 2.42
CA GLY A 6 6.86 15.54 2.16
C GLY A 6 6.90 15.90 0.66
N GLU A 7 6.98 14.92 -0.23
CA GLU A 7 7.01 15.07 -1.69
C GLU A 7 5.74 14.52 -2.37
N ASN A 8 4.79 14.01 -1.56
CA ASN A 8 3.50 13.42 -1.95
C ASN A 8 3.57 12.06 -2.64
N LEU A 9 4.65 11.27 -2.47
CA LEU A 9 4.66 9.87 -2.96
C LEU A 9 3.77 8.97 -2.11
N TRP A 10 3.60 9.28 -0.82
CA TRP A 10 2.65 8.60 0.05
C TRP A 10 2.14 9.55 1.13
N TYR A 11 0.87 9.39 1.50
CA TYR A 11 0.19 10.21 2.48
C TYR A 11 -1.14 9.57 2.90
N SER A 12 -1.72 10.01 4.01
CA SER A 12 -3.06 9.60 4.43
C SER A 12 -3.92 10.80 4.81
N TYR A 13 -5.24 10.63 4.77
CA TYR A 13 -6.19 11.65 5.21
C TYR A 13 -7.51 11.01 5.61
N ASN A 14 -8.28 11.74 6.41
CA ASN A 14 -9.60 11.31 6.85
C ASN A 14 -10.69 12.02 6.06
N PHE A 15 -11.69 11.29 5.60
CA PHE A 15 -12.86 11.83 4.93
C PHE A 15 -14.13 11.10 5.37
N GLY A 16 -14.99 11.79 6.11
CA GLY A 16 -16.19 11.18 6.70
C GLY A 16 -15.82 10.03 7.62
N LEU A 17 -16.29 8.82 7.28
CA LEU A 17 -16.04 7.58 8.02
C LEU A 17 -14.84 6.78 7.50
N ALA A 18 -14.07 7.33 6.56
CA ALA A 18 -12.94 6.65 5.95
C ALA A 18 -11.61 7.29 6.33
N HIS A 19 -10.64 6.43 6.64
CA HIS A 19 -9.22 6.75 6.64
C HIS A 19 -8.62 6.23 5.34
N ILE A 20 -8.17 7.15 4.49
CA ILE A 20 -7.70 6.86 3.14
C ILE A 20 -6.19 7.03 3.09
N ILE A 21 -5.49 6.00 2.63
CA ILE A 21 -4.03 5.92 2.57
C ILE A 21 -3.60 5.77 1.12
N SER A 22 -2.86 6.74 0.59
CA SER A 22 -2.18 6.62 -0.71
C SER A 22 -0.74 6.22 -0.47
N PHE A 23 -0.26 5.18 -1.16
CA PHE A 23 1.14 4.75 -1.09
C PHE A 23 1.70 4.51 -2.49
N SER A 24 3.03 4.56 -2.62
CA SER A 24 3.72 4.35 -3.88
C SER A 24 4.09 2.89 -4.06
N THR A 25 3.62 2.27 -5.13
CA THR A 25 4.07 0.94 -5.55
C THR A 25 5.39 1.01 -6.29
N GLU A 26 5.73 2.16 -6.89
CA GLU A 26 6.94 2.35 -7.70
C GLU A 26 8.22 2.12 -6.91
N VAL A 27 8.21 2.39 -5.61
CA VAL A 27 9.39 2.14 -4.75
C VAL A 27 9.80 0.65 -4.73
N TYR A 28 8.87 -0.27 -5.00
CA TYR A 28 9.12 -1.71 -5.10
C TYR A 28 9.69 -2.12 -6.47
N PHE A 29 9.35 -1.39 -7.52
CA PHE A 29 9.80 -1.68 -8.89
C PHE A 29 11.18 -1.12 -9.18
N TRP A 30 11.51 0.03 -8.58
CA TRP A 30 12.71 0.82 -8.83
C TRP A 30 13.62 0.93 -7.59
N TRP A 31 13.75 -0.17 -6.85
CA TRP A 31 14.45 -0.21 -5.56
C TRP A 31 15.95 0.11 -5.66
N GLU A 32 16.56 -0.14 -6.81
CA GLU A 32 17.95 0.16 -7.14
C GLU A 32 18.25 1.67 -7.10
N TYR A 33 17.22 2.51 -7.27
CA TYR A 33 17.31 3.97 -7.19
C TYR A 33 17.04 4.52 -5.79
N GLY A 34 16.69 3.67 -4.81
CA GLY A 34 16.44 4.15 -3.45
C GLY A 34 15.83 3.12 -2.49
N PHE A 35 16.62 2.13 -2.04
CA PHE A 35 16.20 1.18 -1.00
C PHE A 35 15.68 1.86 0.29
N ALA A 36 16.24 3.03 0.63
CA ALA A 36 15.77 3.83 1.75
C ALA A 36 14.30 4.23 1.60
N GLN A 37 13.81 4.48 0.38
CA GLN A 37 12.42 4.85 0.12
C GLN A 37 11.45 3.72 0.49
N ILE A 38 11.76 2.47 0.13
CA ILE A 38 10.95 1.31 0.53
C ILE A 38 10.88 1.22 2.05
N THR A 39 12.03 1.33 2.71
CA THR A 39 12.10 1.22 4.18
C THR A 39 11.32 2.35 4.86
N ASN A 40 11.43 3.58 4.33
CA ASN A 40 10.74 4.75 4.86
C ASN A 40 9.22 4.63 4.68
N GLN A 41 8.76 4.29 3.47
CA GLN A 41 7.34 4.10 3.21
C GLN A 41 6.77 2.96 4.07
N TYR A 42 7.46 1.81 4.12
CA TYR A 42 6.98 0.65 4.90
C TYR A 42 6.81 1.00 6.38
N ARG A 43 7.79 1.69 6.98
CA ARG A 43 7.71 2.11 8.39
C ARG A 43 6.62 3.15 8.62
N TRP A 44 6.51 4.12 7.71
CA TRP A 44 5.46 5.14 7.77
C TRP A 44 4.07 4.50 7.67
N LEU A 45 3.87 3.61 6.71
CA LEU A 45 2.61 2.92 6.45
C LEU A 45 2.21 2.05 7.64
N GLU A 46 3.16 1.31 8.24
CA GLU A 46 2.89 0.53 9.44
C GLU A 46 2.47 1.43 10.63
N GLN A 47 3.09 2.60 10.78
CA GLN A 47 2.73 3.56 11.84
C GLN A 47 1.34 4.17 11.61
N ASP A 48 1.02 4.51 10.35
CA ASP A 48 -0.27 5.07 9.96
C ASP A 48 -1.41 4.05 10.17
N LEU A 49 -1.18 2.78 9.79
CA LEU A 49 -2.11 1.68 10.06
C LEU A 49 -2.27 1.39 11.56
N LYS A 50 -1.18 1.42 12.36
CA LYS A 50 -1.27 1.33 13.84
C LYS A 50 -2.13 2.44 14.42
N TRP A 51 -2.01 3.66 13.90
CA TRP A 51 -2.87 4.76 14.31
C TRP A 51 -4.33 4.52 13.89
N ALA A 52 -4.57 4.15 12.64
CA ALA A 52 -5.92 3.95 12.10
C ALA A 52 -6.69 2.82 12.81
N THR A 53 -5.98 1.75 13.19
CA THR A 53 -6.55 0.58 13.88
C THR A 53 -6.69 0.75 15.39
N ALA A 54 -6.10 1.80 15.99
CA ALA A 54 -6.31 2.08 17.40
C ALA A 54 -7.81 2.24 17.69
N SER A 55 -8.31 1.62 18.76
CA SER A 55 -9.75 1.50 19.05
C SER A 55 -10.51 2.83 18.93
N GLU A 56 -9.91 3.93 19.38
CA GLU A 56 -10.51 5.26 19.27
C GLU A 56 -10.66 5.72 17.81
N ASN A 57 -9.62 5.53 17.00
CA ASN A 57 -9.61 5.98 15.60
C ASN A 57 -10.44 5.07 14.71
N ARG A 58 -10.39 3.75 14.89
CA ARG A 58 -11.23 2.81 14.13
C ARG A 58 -12.72 3.00 14.45
N THR A 59 -13.06 3.53 15.63
CA THR A 59 -14.45 3.92 15.94
C THR A 59 -14.88 5.18 15.17
N LYS A 60 -13.97 6.14 14.96
CA LYS A 60 -14.24 7.39 14.22
C LYS A 60 -14.22 7.18 12.71
N TYR A 61 -13.28 6.38 12.22
CA TYR A 61 -13.05 6.07 10.81
C TYR A 61 -13.06 4.55 10.63
N PRO A 62 -14.24 3.92 10.61
CA PRO A 62 -14.36 2.47 10.54
C PRO A 62 -13.83 1.86 9.24
N TRP A 63 -13.75 2.63 8.15
CA TRP A 63 -13.23 2.17 6.86
C TRP A 63 -11.76 2.58 6.70
N ILE A 64 -10.86 1.60 6.58
CA ILE A 64 -9.48 1.82 6.15
C ILE A 64 -9.39 1.44 4.68
N ILE A 65 -9.11 2.43 3.84
CA ILE A 65 -9.00 2.26 2.39
C ILE A 65 -7.57 2.59 1.96
N THR A 66 -6.93 1.69 1.24
CA THR A 66 -5.60 1.95 0.66
C THR A 66 -5.73 2.18 -0.84
N MET A 67 -4.79 2.96 -1.40
CA MET A 67 -4.71 3.28 -2.81
C MET A 67 -3.26 3.14 -3.27
N GLY A 68 -3.03 2.33 -4.30
CA GLY A 68 -1.73 2.14 -4.95
C GLY A 68 -1.86 2.13 -6.48
N HIS A 69 -0.75 2.33 -7.21
CA HIS A 69 -0.79 2.29 -8.67
C HIS A 69 -0.76 0.86 -9.20
N GLN A 70 0.35 0.14 -9.01
CA GLN A 70 0.54 -1.23 -9.51
C GLN A 70 -0.07 -2.28 -8.55
N PRO A 71 -1.03 -3.10 -9.01
CA PRO A 71 -1.80 -3.98 -8.14
C PRO A 71 -1.00 -5.15 -7.57
N MET A 72 -1.46 -5.67 -6.42
CA MET A 72 -1.03 -6.98 -5.96
C MET A 72 -1.58 -8.11 -6.83
N TYR A 73 -2.83 -7.99 -7.29
CA TYR A 73 -3.62 -9.02 -7.96
C TYR A 73 -4.25 -8.46 -9.23
N CYS A 74 -4.19 -9.21 -10.32
CA CYS A 74 -4.96 -8.93 -11.53
C CYS A 74 -5.27 -10.22 -12.31
N SER A 75 -6.39 -10.24 -13.01
CA SER A 75 -6.82 -11.35 -13.88
C SER A 75 -6.52 -11.12 -15.36
N ASN A 76 -5.87 -10.01 -15.69
CA ASN A 76 -5.48 -9.63 -17.04
C ASN A 76 -4.53 -10.67 -17.65
N ALA A 77 -4.74 -11.01 -18.92
CA ALA A 77 -3.89 -11.93 -19.67
C ALA A 77 -2.70 -11.18 -20.30
N ASN A 78 -1.87 -10.53 -19.47
CA ASN A 78 -0.64 -9.84 -19.85
C ASN A 78 0.57 -10.45 -19.12
N GLN A 79 1.68 -9.73 -19.05
CA GLN A 79 2.91 -10.16 -18.34
C GLN A 79 3.26 -9.21 -17.20
N ASP A 80 2.27 -8.48 -16.69
CA ASP A 80 2.48 -7.50 -15.62
C ASP A 80 2.64 -8.24 -14.29
N ASP A 81 3.36 -7.61 -13.35
CA ASP A 81 3.80 -8.23 -12.09
C ASP A 81 2.65 -8.78 -11.24
N CYS A 82 1.47 -8.17 -11.32
CA CYS A 82 0.26 -8.58 -10.62
C CYS A 82 -0.30 -9.95 -11.06
N THR A 83 0.11 -10.45 -12.23
CA THR A 83 -0.24 -11.80 -12.72
C THR A 83 0.59 -12.89 -12.06
N LEU A 84 1.69 -12.52 -11.38
CA LEU A 84 2.59 -13.45 -10.70
C LEU A 84 2.07 -13.81 -9.31
N TYR A 85 2.44 -15.00 -8.85
CA TYR A 85 2.14 -15.44 -7.48
C TYR A 85 2.83 -14.57 -6.43
N ASP A 86 4.04 -14.11 -6.73
CA ASP A 86 4.93 -13.35 -5.85
C ASP A 86 5.14 -11.91 -6.32
N SER A 87 4.06 -11.24 -6.75
CA SER A 87 4.11 -9.81 -7.13
C SER A 87 4.79 -8.96 -6.06
N ARG A 88 5.56 -7.97 -6.49
CA ARG A 88 6.44 -7.18 -5.59
C ARG A 88 5.69 -6.46 -4.48
N PRO A 89 4.53 -5.80 -4.71
CA PRO A 89 3.79 -5.18 -3.62
C PRO A 89 3.29 -6.23 -2.60
N ARG A 90 2.98 -7.45 -3.07
CA ARG A 90 2.48 -8.55 -2.23
C ARG A 90 3.60 -9.18 -1.40
N SER A 91 4.65 -9.63 -2.06
CA SER A 91 5.74 -10.43 -1.48
C SER A 91 6.98 -9.62 -1.07
N GLY A 92 7.07 -8.36 -1.50
CA GLY A 92 8.20 -7.48 -1.21
C GLY A 92 9.35 -7.60 -2.19
N LEU A 93 10.56 -7.27 -1.73
CA LEU A 93 11.76 -7.28 -2.56
C LEU A 93 12.12 -8.70 -3.05
N PRO A 94 12.59 -8.84 -4.30
CA PRO A 94 12.93 -10.14 -4.88
C PRO A 94 14.03 -10.83 -4.06
N TYR A 95 14.01 -12.17 -4.05
CA TYR A 95 14.94 -13.07 -3.35
C TYR A 95 14.88 -13.08 -1.82
N ILE A 96 14.58 -11.94 -1.18
CA ILE A 96 14.59 -11.81 0.29
C ILE A 96 13.18 -11.71 0.90
N HIS A 97 12.15 -11.42 0.09
CA HIS A 97 10.74 -11.33 0.50
C HIS A 97 10.52 -10.43 1.73
N THR A 98 11.20 -9.28 1.76
CA THR A 98 11.05 -8.26 2.80
C THR A 98 10.24 -7.08 2.29
N TYR A 99 9.53 -6.42 3.21
CA TYR A 99 8.67 -5.27 2.94
C TYR A 99 7.39 -5.55 2.13
N GLY A 100 7.00 -6.83 1.99
CA GLY A 100 5.71 -7.20 1.40
C GLY A 100 4.54 -6.64 2.21
N LEU A 101 3.51 -6.16 1.51
CA LEU A 101 2.42 -5.39 2.12
C LEU A 101 1.19 -6.21 2.44
N GLU A 102 0.99 -7.36 1.77
CA GLU A 102 -0.23 -8.17 1.94
C GLU A 102 -0.46 -8.55 3.40
N LYS A 103 0.56 -9.10 4.07
CA LYS A 103 0.44 -9.49 5.47
C LYS A 103 0.16 -8.27 6.37
N MET A 104 0.79 -7.12 6.09
CA MET A 104 0.57 -5.90 6.85
C MET A 104 -0.89 -5.44 6.72
N PHE A 105 -1.41 -5.36 5.50
CA PHE A 105 -2.78 -4.94 5.24
C PHE A 105 -3.80 -5.90 5.87
N TYR A 106 -3.53 -7.21 5.82
CA TYR A 106 -4.33 -8.21 6.50
C TYR A 106 -4.31 -8.05 8.03
N ASP A 107 -3.13 -7.93 8.64
CA ASP A 107 -2.96 -7.82 10.09
C ASP A 107 -3.63 -6.56 10.68
N TYR A 108 -3.62 -5.45 9.93
CA TYR A 108 -4.26 -4.19 10.32
C TYR A 108 -5.71 -4.06 9.83
N GLY A 109 -6.26 -5.09 9.17
CA GLY A 109 -7.66 -5.10 8.74
C GLY A 109 -8.00 -3.93 7.82
N VAL A 110 -7.22 -3.74 6.74
CA VAL A 110 -7.59 -2.88 5.62
C VAL A 110 -8.88 -3.43 4.98
N ASP A 111 -9.86 -2.57 4.75
CA ASP A 111 -11.20 -2.99 4.30
C ASP A 111 -11.32 -3.02 2.77
N LEU A 112 -10.62 -2.11 2.09
CA LEU A 112 -10.66 -1.96 0.64
C LEU A 112 -9.31 -1.47 0.13
N GLU A 113 -8.84 -2.07 -0.95
CA GLU A 113 -7.64 -1.64 -1.66
C GLU A 113 -8.05 -1.23 -3.08
N LEU A 114 -7.71 -0.01 -3.47
CA LEU A 114 -7.95 0.50 -4.81
C LEU A 114 -6.63 0.52 -5.57
N TRP A 115 -6.66 -0.06 -6.77
CA TRP A 115 -5.51 -0.19 -7.64
C TRP A 115 -5.77 0.46 -9.00
N ALA A 116 -4.70 0.66 -9.76
CA ALA A 116 -4.75 1.16 -11.12
C ALA A 116 -3.81 0.31 -12.00
N HIS A 117 -3.06 0.95 -12.90
CA HIS A 117 -2.11 0.34 -13.83
C HIS A 117 -2.77 -0.47 -14.94
N GLU A 118 -3.59 -1.45 -14.58
CA GLU A 118 -4.41 -2.20 -15.52
C GLU A 118 -5.52 -1.31 -16.10
N HIS A 119 -5.61 -1.25 -17.44
CA HIS A 119 -6.62 -0.46 -18.14
C HIS A 119 -7.93 -1.23 -18.31
N SER A 120 -8.40 -1.83 -17.22
CA SER A 120 -9.63 -2.60 -17.09
C SER A 120 -10.25 -2.37 -15.70
N TYR A 121 -11.49 -2.81 -15.52
CA TYR A 121 -12.13 -2.85 -14.20
C TYR A 121 -12.24 -4.30 -13.77
N GLU A 122 -11.75 -4.57 -12.56
CA GLU A 122 -11.88 -5.81 -11.81
C GLU A 122 -12.33 -5.48 -10.38
#